data_AF-A0A8J7NL51-F1
#
_entry.id   AF-A0A8J7NL51-F1
#
_cell.length_a   1.000
_cell.length_b   1.000
_cell.length_c   1.000
_cell.angle_alpha   90.00
_cell.angle_beta   90.00
_cell.angle_gamma   90.00
#
_symmetry.space_group_name_H-M   'P 1'
#
loop_
_entity.id
_entity.type
_entity.pdbx_description
1 polymer ?
#
loop_
_entity_poly.entity_id
_entity_poly.type
_entity_poly.pdbx_seq_one_letter_code
_entity_poly.pdbx_strand_id
1 'polypeptide(L)'
;MTTTLEISLISSNGYKSRHSQPDCGYALEPSQWTEYSIHTMDPDNLELTFEFFEEDLSEKVVQGDVHPGHVGTACLLSSSFVESGKDTGIVTLPIMGRNSRQTIGKVRVDYIVIRPIKDFMCDMISSYTKYWKKRSTLDVGHRGSGSSHAAKHTKIRENTIASFKSAASHGAAYVEFDVHLSKDYIPVVYHDLTCCISMKKKNDKQSLELFEVPVKDLTFDQLQLLKLAHVTAMKVNDHKESEEEEYIAEHQPFPSLQQLFQAVPDHVGFNIELKWLTQLKDGSWEGNLSTYFDMNLFLDIILKCVLQNAGKRRVVFSSFDPDICTMVRQKQNKYPILFLTQGVSEIYPDLMDFRCRTTSIAISFAQSEDLLGISANIEDLLKNMDYIKEAQSKGLVVFCWGDDTNNHENRRKLRERGIDGIIYDKIGDDQLEQPNIFKVEEQVSLKEVIPEETLKSCACSTYSIPCSSVLCPGTGEAGSTESDSGLSSS
;
A
#
# COMPACT_ATOMS: atom_id res chain seq x y z
N MET A 1 4.84 7.72 -28.91
CA MET A 1 5.63 8.50 -27.94
C MET A 1 7.09 8.20 -28.21
N THR A 2 7.96 9.20 -28.06
CA THR A 2 9.41 9.00 -28.14
C THR A 2 9.88 8.27 -26.89
N THR A 3 10.81 7.31 -27.02
CA THR A 3 11.46 6.67 -25.89
C THR A 3 12.15 7.71 -25.00
N THR A 4 11.91 7.65 -23.70
CA THR A 4 12.57 8.53 -22.71
C THR A 4 13.49 7.69 -21.83
N LEU A 5 14.61 8.31 -21.43
CA LEU A 5 15.54 7.77 -20.44
C LEU A 5 15.74 8.83 -19.36
N GLU A 6 15.48 8.45 -18.12
CA GLU A 6 15.75 9.28 -16.94
C GLU A 6 16.79 8.60 -16.07
N ILE A 7 17.70 9.38 -15.52
CA ILE A 7 18.80 8.89 -14.69
C ILE A 7 18.74 9.56 -13.33
N SER A 8 18.86 8.71 -12.33
CA SER A 8 18.61 9.04 -10.94
C SER A 8 19.81 8.67 -10.09
N LEU A 9 20.56 9.65 -9.58
CA LEU A 9 21.61 9.39 -8.58
C LEU A 9 21.04 9.61 -7.18
N ILE A 10 20.90 8.53 -6.41
CA ILE A 10 20.30 8.56 -5.08
C ILE A 10 21.37 8.29 -4.01
N SER A 11 21.26 9.00 -2.89
CA SER A 11 22.11 8.86 -1.72
C SER A 11 21.30 9.13 -0.45
N SER A 12 21.89 8.89 0.72
CA SER A 12 21.27 9.25 2.01
C SER A 12 21.06 10.75 2.19
N ASN A 13 21.85 11.59 1.50
CA ASN A 13 21.81 13.05 1.64
C ASN A 13 20.85 13.71 0.65
N GLY A 14 20.13 12.92 -0.15
CA GLY A 14 19.23 13.42 -1.17
C GLY A 14 19.40 12.71 -2.50
N TYR A 15 18.64 13.24 -3.44
CA TYR A 15 18.53 12.75 -4.80
C TYR A 15 18.89 13.84 -5.81
N LYS A 16 19.49 13.46 -6.94
CA LYS A 16 19.69 14.31 -8.11
C LYS A 16 19.02 13.67 -9.32
N SER A 17 17.83 14.14 -9.67
CA SER A 17 17.17 13.82 -10.94
C SER A 17 17.88 14.51 -12.07
N ARG A 18 18.22 13.77 -13.13
CA ARG A 18 18.86 14.34 -14.30
C ARG A 18 18.25 13.77 -15.57
N HIS A 19 17.56 14.63 -16.31
CA HIS A 19 17.18 14.38 -17.70
C HIS A 19 18.40 14.39 -18.66
N SER A 20 19.62 14.62 -18.15
CA SER A 20 20.87 14.60 -18.92
C SER A 20 22.08 14.32 -18.02
N GLN A 21 22.98 13.43 -18.45
CA GLN A 21 24.29 13.22 -17.82
C GLN A 21 25.41 13.95 -18.62
N PRO A 22 26.55 14.29 -17.99
CA PRO A 22 27.76 14.70 -18.69
C PRO A 22 28.22 13.61 -19.65
N ASP A 23 28.98 13.97 -20.68
CA ASP A 23 29.44 13.02 -21.70
C ASP A 23 30.23 11.83 -21.12
N CYS A 24 30.98 12.05 -20.03
CA CYS A 24 31.74 11.00 -19.33
C CYS A 24 31.03 10.48 -18.06
N GLY A 25 29.75 10.80 -17.86
CA GLY A 25 28.98 10.35 -16.70
C GLY A 25 29.41 10.97 -15.37
N TYR A 26 29.17 10.24 -14.28
CA TYR A 26 29.54 10.63 -12.91
C TYR A 26 30.31 9.49 -12.25
N ALA A 27 31.26 9.84 -11.38
CA ALA A 27 31.84 8.88 -10.44
C ALA A 27 30.74 8.35 -9.51
N LEU A 28 30.68 7.02 -9.36
CA LEU A 28 29.75 6.35 -8.47
C LEU A 28 30.49 5.93 -7.20
N GLU A 29 30.18 6.60 -6.09
CA GLU A 29 30.75 6.25 -4.78
C GLU A 29 30.10 4.99 -4.21
N PRO A 30 30.78 4.23 -3.33
CA PRO A 30 30.22 3.00 -2.74
C PRO A 30 28.91 3.17 -1.97
N SER A 31 28.60 4.39 -1.52
CA SER A 31 27.37 4.75 -0.79
C SER A 31 26.23 5.25 -1.69
N GLN A 32 26.43 5.27 -3.00
CA GLN A 32 25.49 5.77 -4.00
C GLN A 32 25.03 4.63 -4.92
N TRP A 33 23.85 4.80 -5.51
CA TRP A 33 23.43 3.98 -6.63
C TRP A 33 22.75 4.84 -7.68
N THR A 34 22.74 4.31 -8.90
CA THR A 34 22.11 4.94 -10.05
C THR A 34 20.91 4.11 -10.47
N GLU A 35 19.76 4.75 -10.59
CA GLU A 35 18.56 4.17 -11.18
C GLU A 35 18.34 4.74 -12.59
N TYR A 36 17.89 3.88 -13.49
CA TYR A 36 17.57 4.23 -14.88
C TYR A 36 16.12 3.88 -15.13
N SER A 37 15.33 4.88 -15.55
CA SER A 37 13.93 4.68 -15.90
C SER A 37 13.76 4.90 -17.40
N ILE A 38 13.21 3.89 -18.09
CA ILE A 38 13.01 3.92 -19.53
C ILE A 38 11.53 3.72 -19.81
N HIS A 39 10.90 4.72 -20.44
CA HIS A 39 9.54 4.59 -20.97
C HIS A 39 9.61 4.44 -22.47
N THR A 40 9.11 3.32 -22.98
CA THR A 40 9.11 3.01 -24.41
C THR A 40 7.82 2.30 -24.80
N MET A 41 7.35 2.57 -26.03
CA MET A 41 6.27 1.83 -26.67
C MET A 41 6.80 0.64 -27.50
N ASP A 42 8.12 0.54 -27.63
CA ASP A 42 8.81 -0.48 -28.41
C ASP A 42 9.92 -1.10 -27.54
N PRO A 43 9.55 -1.87 -26.50
CA PRO A 43 10.51 -2.48 -25.58
C PRO A 43 11.38 -3.54 -26.27
N ASP A 44 10.90 -4.15 -27.35
CA ASP A 44 11.61 -5.25 -28.04
C ASP A 44 12.84 -4.75 -28.81
N ASN A 45 12.89 -3.48 -29.18
CA ASN A 45 14.03 -2.87 -29.87
C ASN A 45 14.92 -2.01 -28.94
N LEU A 46 14.80 -2.18 -27.61
CA LEU A 46 15.58 -1.42 -26.66
C LEU A 46 17.03 -1.96 -26.54
N GLU A 47 17.99 -1.06 -26.68
CA GLU A 47 19.40 -1.27 -26.32
C GLU A 47 19.80 -0.23 -25.27
N LEU A 48 20.40 -0.67 -24.17
CA LEU A 48 21.00 0.19 -23.17
C LEU A 48 22.51 -0.04 -23.14
N THR A 49 23.27 1.01 -23.43
CA THR A 49 24.73 0.99 -23.45
C THR A 49 25.29 1.63 -22.19
N PHE A 50 26.17 0.91 -21.49
CA PHE A 50 26.95 1.42 -20.36
C PHE A 50 28.38 1.67 -20.82
N GLU A 51 28.81 2.93 -20.76
CA GLU A 51 30.18 3.34 -21.06
C GLU A 51 30.95 3.62 -19.78
N PHE A 52 32.17 3.10 -19.69
CA PHE A 52 33.02 3.20 -18.51
C PHE A 52 34.24 4.04 -18.81
N PHE A 53 34.53 5.00 -17.93
CA PHE A 53 35.63 5.95 -18.07
C PHE A 53 36.61 5.82 -16.89
N GLU A 54 37.89 6.13 -17.13
CA GLU A 54 38.88 6.31 -16.07
C GLU A 54 38.53 7.56 -15.24
N GLU A 55 38.91 7.56 -13.97
CA GLU A 55 38.73 8.71 -13.09
C GLU A 55 39.61 9.90 -13.55
N ASP A 56 40.82 9.61 -14.02
CA ASP A 56 41.70 10.60 -14.63
C ASP A 56 41.39 10.75 -16.12
N LEU A 57 40.62 11.79 -16.45
CA LEU A 57 40.23 12.14 -17.81
C LEU A 57 41.29 13.00 -18.54
N SER A 58 42.54 13.03 -18.08
CA SER A 58 43.60 13.85 -18.68
C SER A 58 44.16 13.26 -19.98
N GLU A 59 44.10 11.94 -20.16
CA GLU A 59 44.62 11.24 -21.33
C GLU A 59 43.54 10.41 -22.05
N LYS A 60 43.80 10.09 -23.33
CA LYS A 60 42.94 9.19 -24.11
C LYS A 60 43.46 7.77 -24.00
N VAL A 61 42.59 6.82 -23.68
CA VAL A 61 42.92 5.39 -23.61
C VAL A 61 43.31 4.86 -24.99
N VAL A 62 42.62 5.30 -26.04
CA VAL A 62 42.98 5.01 -27.44
C VAL A 62 43.16 6.30 -28.23
N GLN A 63 44.21 6.37 -29.06
CA GLN A 63 44.41 7.51 -29.95
C GLN A 63 43.21 7.66 -30.89
N GLY A 64 42.57 8.83 -30.85
CA GLY A 64 41.40 9.15 -31.66
C GLY A 64 40.06 9.04 -30.94
N ASP A 65 40.02 8.62 -29.67
CA ASP A 65 38.78 8.61 -28.88
C ASP A 65 38.13 9.99 -28.83
N VAL A 66 36.80 10.03 -28.92
CA VAL A 66 36.03 11.28 -28.83
C VAL A 66 36.16 11.87 -27.42
N HIS A 67 36.08 11.01 -26.41
CA HIS A 67 36.19 11.37 -25.00
C HIS A 67 37.46 10.78 -24.39
N PRO A 68 38.20 11.53 -23.56
CA PRO A 68 39.32 10.98 -22.80
C PRO A 68 38.86 9.93 -21.79
N GLY A 69 39.75 9.04 -21.38
CA GLY A 69 39.48 8.04 -20.36
C GLY A 69 38.50 6.91 -20.75
N HIS A 70 37.94 6.81 -21.95
CA HIS A 70 36.98 5.72 -22.27
C HIS A 70 37.65 4.33 -22.27
N VAL A 71 37.29 3.48 -21.31
CA VAL A 71 37.97 2.18 -21.08
C VAL A 71 37.24 1.02 -21.77
N GLY A 72 35.91 1.07 -21.80
CA GLY A 72 35.11 -0.03 -22.33
C GLY A 72 33.62 0.20 -22.26
N THR A 73 32.90 -0.78 -22.79
CA THR A 73 31.45 -0.72 -22.96
C THR A 73 30.80 -2.05 -22.58
N ALA A 74 29.64 -2.00 -21.94
CA ALA A 74 28.72 -3.11 -21.78
C ALA A 74 27.38 -2.77 -22.45
N CYS A 75 26.73 -3.75 -23.07
CA CYS A 75 25.48 -3.56 -23.80
C CYS A 75 24.42 -4.50 -23.24
N LEU A 76 23.28 -3.93 -22.85
CA LEU A 76 22.08 -4.66 -22.43
C LEU A 76 21.04 -4.58 -23.54
N LEU A 77 20.71 -5.73 -24.12
CA LEU A 77 19.65 -5.84 -25.11
C LEU A 77 18.34 -6.24 -24.44
N SER A 78 17.23 -5.72 -24.96
CA SER A 78 15.85 -6.07 -24.58
C SER A 78 15.60 -7.57 -24.49
N SER A 79 16.18 -8.34 -25.41
CA SER A 79 16.09 -9.81 -25.44
C SER A 79 16.49 -10.46 -24.12
N SER A 80 17.40 -9.82 -23.36
CA SER A 80 17.86 -10.31 -22.05
C SER A 80 16.73 -10.46 -21.02
N PHE A 81 15.69 -9.64 -21.12
CA PHE A 81 14.51 -9.73 -20.25
C PHE A 81 13.25 -10.19 -21.01
N VAL A 82 13.07 -9.80 -22.27
CA VAL A 82 11.93 -10.24 -23.11
C VAL A 82 11.92 -11.76 -23.31
N GLU A 83 13.05 -12.36 -23.71
CA GLU A 83 13.11 -13.81 -23.97
C GLU A 83 13.10 -14.63 -22.69
N SER A 84 13.60 -14.05 -21.58
CA SER A 84 13.60 -14.71 -20.27
C SER A 84 12.19 -14.95 -19.72
N GLY A 85 11.20 -14.18 -20.21
CA GLY A 85 9.83 -14.18 -19.71
C GLY A 85 9.69 -13.69 -18.27
N LYS A 86 10.76 -13.13 -17.68
CA LYS A 86 10.77 -12.58 -16.33
C LYS A 86 10.71 -11.06 -16.40
N ASP A 87 9.79 -10.48 -15.64
CA ASP A 87 9.69 -9.03 -15.53
C ASP A 87 10.60 -8.46 -14.43
N THR A 88 11.32 -9.30 -13.66
CA THR A 88 12.31 -8.86 -12.67
C THR A 88 13.54 -9.75 -12.70
N GLY A 89 14.72 -9.19 -12.48
CA GLY A 89 15.91 -10.02 -12.33
C GLY A 89 17.23 -9.26 -12.26
N ILE A 90 18.30 -10.02 -12.43
CA ILE A 90 19.67 -9.55 -12.38
C ILE A 90 20.36 -9.98 -13.67
N VAL A 91 20.93 -9.04 -14.42
CA VAL A 91 21.77 -9.31 -15.58
C VAL A 91 23.22 -8.97 -15.24
N THR A 92 24.15 -9.86 -15.60
CA THR A 92 25.59 -9.60 -15.49
C THR A 92 26.18 -9.52 -16.89
N LEU A 93 26.71 -8.35 -17.24
CA LEU A 93 27.23 -8.05 -18.56
C LEU A 93 28.76 -7.92 -18.51
N PRO A 94 29.51 -8.49 -19.46
CA PRO A 94 30.94 -8.26 -19.56
C PRO A 94 31.20 -6.82 -20.04
N ILE A 95 32.20 -6.17 -19.44
CA ILE A 95 32.72 -4.88 -19.92
C ILE A 95 33.78 -5.21 -20.97
N MET A 96 33.52 -4.85 -22.22
CA MET A 96 34.40 -5.08 -23.35
C MET A 96 35.41 -3.94 -23.45
N GLY A 97 36.71 -4.24 -23.28
CA GLY A 97 37.77 -3.24 -23.34
C GLY A 97 38.04 -2.76 -24.76
N ARG A 98 38.41 -1.48 -24.90
CA ARG A 98 38.68 -0.82 -26.20
C ARG A 98 39.87 -1.42 -26.95
N ASN A 99 40.95 -1.76 -26.23
CA ASN A 99 42.25 -2.09 -26.84
C ASN A 99 42.43 -3.56 -27.27
N SER A 100 41.69 -4.50 -26.68
CA SER A 100 42.02 -5.94 -26.82
C SER A 100 40.85 -6.86 -27.18
N ARG A 101 39.62 -6.34 -27.38
CA ARG A 101 38.38 -7.15 -27.39
C ARG A 101 38.29 -8.12 -26.19
N GLN A 102 39.07 -7.88 -25.13
CA GLN A 102 39.08 -8.68 -23.92
C GLN A 102 38.08 -8.10 -22.95
N THR A 103 37.42 -8.97 -22.20
CA THR A 103 36.63 -8.58 -21.04
C THR A 103 37.56 -8.01 -19.97
N ILE A 104 37.36 -6.74 -19.59
CA ILE A 104 38.16 -6.05 -18.56
C ILE A 104 37.46 -6.06 -17.20
N GLY A 105 36.18 -6.44 -17.16
CA GLY A 105 35.38 -6.48 -15.95
C GLY A 105 33.95 -6.92 -16.24
N LYS A 106 33.06 -6.73 -15.26
CA LYS A 106 31.64 -7.00 -15.41
C LYS A 106 30.82 -5.92 -14.72
N VAL A 107 29.66 -5.60 -15.27
CA VAL A 107 28.63 -4.79 -14.63
C VAL A 107 27.44 -5.67 -14.30
N ARG A 108 26.88 -5.48 -13.11
CA ARG A 108 25.64 -6.13 -12.68
C ARG A 108 24.52 -5.10 -12.69
N VAL A 109 23.41 -5.44 -13.34
CA VAL A 109 22.23 -4.58 -13.50
C VAL A 109 21.04 -5.34 -12.96
N ASP A 110 20.45 -4.80 -11.90
CA ASP A 110 19.17 -5.27 -11.37
C ASP A 110 18.06 -4.53 -12.13
N TYR A 111 17.01 -5.22 -12.57
CA TYR A 111 15.96 -4.64 -13.42
C TYR A 111 14.56 -5.06 -13.00
N ILE A 112 13.60 -4.20 -13.32
CA ILE A 112 12.17 -4.45 -13.30
C ILE A 112 11.50 -3.90 -14.57
N VAL A 113 10.64 -4.71 -15.19
CA VAL A 113 9.86 -4.38 -16.38
C VAL A 113 8.42 -4.14 -15.95
N ILE A 114 7.96 -2.90 -16.05
CA ILE A 114 6.61 -2.50 -15.66
C ILE A 114 5.71 -2.51 -16.89
N ARG A 115 4.65 -3.32 -16.87
CA ARG A 115 3.69 -3.40 -17.97
C ARG A 115 2.41 -2.62 -17.64
N PRO A 116 1.75 -2.01 -18.63
CA PRO A 116 0.43 -1.41 -18.42
C PRO A 116 -0.58 -2.45 -17.92
N ILE A 117 -1.53 -2.01 -17.10
CA ILE A 117 -2.63 -2.87 -16.64
C ILE A 117 -3.45 -3.31 -17.84
N LYS A 118 -3.51 -4.62 -18.10
CA LYS A 118 -4.20 -5.16 -19.28
C LYS A 118 -5.70 -4.83 -19.23
N ASP A 119 -6.30 -4.40 -20.34
CA ASP A 119 -7.75 -4.13 -20.47
C ASP A 119 -8.29 -3.07 -19.49
N PHE A 120 -7.42 -2.20 -18.95
CA PHE A 120 -7.82 -1.07 -18.11
C PHE A 120 -7.26 0.23 -18.67
N MET A 121 -8.11 1.25 -18.83
CA MET A 121 -7.71 2.55 -19.34
C MET A 121 -7.67 3.59 -18.22
N CYS A 122 -6.48 4.12 -17.97
CA CYS A 122 -6.28 5.25 -17.07
C CYS A 122 -6.54 6.57 -17.81
N ASP A 123 -7.75 7.11 -17.71
CA ASP A 123 -8.25 8.25 -18.51
C ASP A 123 -7.86 9.65 -17.99
N MET A 124 -7.23 9.73 -16.81
CA MET A 124 -6.83 10.97 -16.11
C MET A 124 -8.01 11.88 -15.72
N ILE A 125 -9.27 11.44 -15.82
CA ILE A 125 -10.45 12.26 -15.46
C ILE A 125 -10.39 12.70 -13.99
N SER A 126 -9.80 11.88 -13.13
CA SER A 126 -9.52 12.23 -11.73
C SER A 126 -8.17 11.66 -11.31
N SER A 127 -7.28 12.53 -10.84
CA SER A 127 -5.95 12.16 -10.37
C SER A 127 -5.68 12.76 -9.00
N TYR A 128 -5.36 11.90 -8.04
CA TYR A 128 -4.97 12.26 -6.67
C TYR A 128 -3.56 11.77 -6.32
N THR A 129 -2.76 11.35 -7.32
CA THR A 129 -1.43 10.73 -7.13
C THR A 129 -0.49 11.54 -6.25
N LYS A 130 -0.63 12.88 -6.25
CA LYS A 130 0.12 13.81 -5.41
C LYS A 130 -0.77 14.74 -4.57
N TYR A 131 -2.08 14.53 -4.59
CA TYR A 131 -3.00 15.43 -3.93
C TYR A 131 -3.08 15.11 -2.44
N TRP A 132 -2.60 16.04 -1.61
CA TRP A 132 -2.85 16.05 -0.17
C TRP A 132 -3.36 17.41 0.27
N LYS A 133 -4.61 17.45 0.74
CA LYS A 133 -5.14 18.66 1.38
C LYS A 133 -4.59 18.76 2.79
N LYS A 134 -3.75 19.76 3.03
CA LYS A 134 -3.21 20.10 4.35
C LYS A 134 -4.33 20.35 5.35
N ARG A 135 -4.24 19.72 6.52
CA ARG A 135 -5.25 19.70 7.57
C ARG A 135 -4.61 19.28 8.90
N SER A 136 -5.41 19.15 9.96
CA SER A 136 -4.96 18.53 11.20
C SER A 136 -4.59 17.06 10.98
N THR A 137 -3.67 16.54 11.78
CA THR A 137 -3.25 15.15 11.76
C THR A 137 -4.43 14.19 11.68
N LEU A 138 -4.34 13.22 10.78
CA LEU A 138 -5.33 12.17 10.59
C LEU A 138 -5.10 11.01 11.56
N ASP A 139 -6.17 10.56 12.19
CA ASP A 139 -6.18 9.31 12.94
C ASP A 139 -6.56 8.15 12.01
N VAL A 140 -5.69 7.13 11.97
CA VAL A 140 -5.81 5.97 11.10
C VAL A 140 -5.87 4.70 11.97
N GLY A 141 -6.94 3.93 11.83
CA GLY A 141 -7.11 2.68 12.57
C GLY A 141 -6.25 1.57 11.97
N HIS A 142 -5.19 1.16 12.67
CA HIS A 142 -4.30 0.07 12.27
C HIS A 142 -5.04 -1.26 12.27
N ARG A 143 -5.13 -1.91 11.10
CA ARG A 143 -5.92 -3.16 10.89
C ARG A 143 -7.36 -3.05 11.44
N GLY A 144 -7.92 -1.84 11.39
CA GLY A 144 -9.18 -1.45 12.03
C GLY A 144 -8.99 -0.95 13.47
N SER A 145 -9.72 -1.53 14.43
CA SER A 145 -9.67 -1.16 15.85
C SER A 145 -9.10 -2.26 16.75
N GLY A 146 -8.71 -3.40 16.19
CA GLY A 146 -8.14 -4.53 16.93
C GLY A 146 -6.68 -4.27 17.33
N SER A 147 -6.13 -5.13 18.20
CA SER A 147 -4.68 -5.26 18.35
C SER A 147 -4.29 -6.73 18.34
N SER A 148 -3.10 -7.04 17.82
CA SER A 148 -2.57 -8.41 17.75
C SER A 148 -2.24 -9.01 19.13
N HIS A 149 -2.19 -8.16 20.17
CA HIS A 149 -1.59 -8.47 21.48
C HIS A 149 -2.42 -8.13 22.72
N ALA A 150 -3.69 -7.74 22.58
CA ALA A 150 -4.48 -7.43 23.77
C ALA A 150 -5.01 -8.70 24.46
N ALA A 151 -4.43 -8.95 25.63
CA ALA A 151 -4.99 -9.77 26.69
C ALA A 151 -6.45 -9.39 27.00
N LYS A 152 -7.31 -10.42 27.05
CA LYS A 152 -8.59 -10.53 27.80
C LYS A 152 -9.73 -9.51 27.57
N HIS A 153 -9.56 -8.38 26.88
CA HIS A 153 -10.60 -7.32 26.89
C HIS A 153 -11.03 -6.70 25.55
N THR A 154 -10.38 -6.98 24.41
CA THR A 154 -10.87 -6.54 23.09
C THR A 154 -11.50 -7.71 22.34
N LYS A 155 -12.83 -7.68 22.17
CA LYS A 155 -13.62 -8.73 21.48
C LYS A 155 -13.50 -8.72 19.95
N ILE A 156 -12.82 -7.72 19.37
CA ILE A 156 -12.79 -7.50 17.93
C ILE A 156 -11.39 -7.81 17.38
N ARG A 157 -11.33 -8.78 16.47
CA ARG A 157 -10.13 -9.29 15.83
C ARG A 157 -9.66 -8.33 14.73
N GLU A 158 -8.36 -8.06 14.63
CA GLU A 158 -7.76 -7.25 13.55
C GLU A 158 -8.06 -7.81 12.15
N ASN A 159 -7.96 -6.96 11.11
CA ASN A 159 -8.17 -7.33 9.71
C ASN A 159 -9.51 -8.06 9.46
N THR A 160 -10.55 -7.67 10.20
CA THR A 160 -11.94 -8.13 10.02
C THR A 160 -12.87 -6.97 9.71
N ILE A 161 -13.99 -7.26 9.03
CA ILE A 161 -15.02 -6.25 8.73
C ILE A 161 -15.51 -5.57 10.02
N ALA A 162 -15.68 -6.34 11.11
CA ALA A 162 -16.06 -5.82 12.42
C ALA A 162 -15.03 -4.81 12.96
N SER A 163 -13.74 -5.10 12.82
CA SER A 163 -12.63 -4.18 13.20
C SER A 163 -12.69 -2.87 12.45
N PHE A 164 -12.90 -2.93 11.14
CA PHE A 164 -12.97 -1.73 10.30
C PHE A 164 -14.21 -0.89 10.57
N LYS A 165 -15.38 -1.53 10.76
CA LYS A 165 -16.61 -0.82 11.16
C LYS A 165 -16.49 -0.19 12.53
N SER A 166 -15.85 -0.87 13.48
CA SER A 166 -15.56 -0.33 14.80
C SER A 166 -14.64 0.89 14.69
N ALA A 167 -13.53 0.83 13.96
CA ALA A 167 -12.68 2.01 13.76
C ALA A 167 -13.45 3.18 13.12
N ALA A 168 -14.28 2.89 12.12
CA ALA A 168 -15.14 3.87 11.47
C ALA A 168 -16.11 4.57 12.43
N SER A 169 -16.73 3.82 13.36
CA SER A 169 -17.64 4.39 14.35
C SER A 169 -16.93 5.24 15.41
N HIS A 170 -15.63 5.01 15.63
CA HIS A 170 -14.80 5.75 16.59
C HIS A 170 -13.96 6.85 15.93
N GLY A 171 -14.41 7.37 14.78
CA GLY A 171 -13.84 8.60 14.21
C GLY A 171 -12.62 8.42 13.32
N ALA A 172 -12.17 7.19 13.06
CA ALA A 172 -11.04 6.93 12.17
C ALA A 172 -11.24 7.60 10.81
N ALA A 173 -10.28 8.43 10.37
CA ALA A 173 -10.32 9.07 9.05
C ALA A 173 -10.05 8.02 7.96
N TYR A 174 -9.06 7.16 8.21
CA TYR A 174 -8.74 6.00 7.41
C TYR A 174 -8.76 4.74 8.28
N VAL A 175 -9.02 3.59 7.65
CA VAL A 175 -8.58 2.30 8.16
C VAL A 175 -7.41 1.81 7.33
N GLU A 176 -6.39 1.32 8.00
CA GLU A 176 -5.21 0.68 7.41
C GLU A 176 -5.39 -0.84 7.45
N PHE A 177 -4.93 -1.52 6.40
CA PHE A 177 -4.88 -2.97 6.34
C PHE A 177 -3.98 -3.48 5.21
N ASP A 178 -3.50 -4.71 5.38
CA ASP A 178 -2.63 -5.43 4.46
C ASP A 178 -3.41 -6.22 3.42
N VAL A 179 -2.97 -6.16 2.17
CA VAL A 179 -3.54 -6.92 1.05
C VAL A 179 -2.45 -7.69 0.32
N HIS A 180 -2.77 -8.94 0.02
CA HIS A 180 -2.02 -9.82 -0.86
C HIS A 180 -2.95 -10.83 -1.54
N LEU A 181 -2.43 -11.82 -2.28
CA LEU A 181 -3.25 -12.73 -3.10
C LEU A 181 -3.31 -14.15 -2.53
N SER A 182 -4.49 -14.76 -2.62
CA SER A 182 -4.68 -16.21 -2.50
C SER A 182 -4.16 -16.95 -3.74
N LYS A 183 -4.10 -18.29 -3.68
CA LYS A 183 -3.70 -19.17 -4.78
C LYS A 183 -4.51 -18.99 -6.06
N ASP A 184 -5.80 -18.69 -5.90
CA ASP A 184 -6.78 -18.45 -6.96
C ASP A 184 -6.95 -16.96 -7.27
N TYR A 185 -5.96 -16.14 -6.90
CA TYR A 185 -5.84 -14.73 -7.27
C TYR A 185 -6.94 -13.80 -6.74
N ILE A 186 -7.51 -14.13 -5.57
CA ILE A 186 -8.41 -13.23 -4.86
C ILE A 186 -7.58 -12.32 -3.95
N PRO A 187 -7.76 -11.00 -4.00
CA PRO A 187 -7.17 -10.09 -3.02
C PRO A 187 -7.72 -10.34 -1.63
N VAL A 188 -6.87 -10.82 -0.72
CA VAL A 188 -7.19 -11.16 0.67
C VAL A 188 -6.58 -10.13 1.61
N VAL A 189 -7.35 -9.75 2.63
CA VAL A 189 -6.92 -8.86 3.69
C VAL A 189 -6.34 -9.67 4.85
N TYR A 190 -5.02 -9.65 5.00
CA TYR A 190 -4.29 -10.36 6.05
C TYR A 190 -2.82 -9.91 6.06
N HIS A 191 -2.21 -9.86 7.25
CA HIS A 191 -0.88 -9.26 7.44
C HIS A 191 0.27 -10.22 7.10
N ASP A 192 0.27 -11.42 7.67
CA ASP A 192 1.41 -12.33 7.55
C ASP A 192 1.41 -13.00 6.16
N LEU A 193 2.58 -13.30 5.60
CA LEU A 193 2.66 -14.04 4.34
C LEU A 193 2.29 -15.53 4.48
N THR A 194 2.22 -16.01 5.71
CA THR A 194 1.93 -17.38 6.10
C THR A 194 0.84 -17.42 7.17
N CYS A 195 0.14 -18.54 7.28
CA CYS A 195 -0.82 -18.80 8.34
C CYS A 195 -0.65 -20.21 8.92
N CYS A 196 -0.98 -20.40 10.20
CA CYS A 196 -0.93 -21.69 10.84
C CYS A 196 -2.24 -22.48 10.62
N ILE A 197 -2.10 -23.73 10.19
CA ILE A 197 -3.19 -24.70 10.10
C ILE A 197 -2.98 -25.79 11.13
N SER A 198 -4.00 -26.09 11.94
CA SER A 198 -3.98 -27.22 12.86
C SER A 198 -4.48 -28.50 12.19
N MET A 199 -3.69 -29.57 12.22
CA MET A 199 -4.10 -30.91 11.79
C MET A 199 -4.13 -31.87 12.98
N LYS A 200 -5.13 -32.75 13.02
CA LYS A 200 -5.21 -33.81 14.04
C LYS A 200 -4.28 -34.96 13.66
N LYS A 201 -3.42 -35.39 14.60
CA LYS A 201 -2.55 -36.54 14.37
C LYS A 201 -3.37 -37.82 14.23
N LYS A 202 -3.04 -38.66 13.24
CA LYS A 202 -3.82 -39.86 12.87
C LYS A 202 -4.00 -40.88 14.00
N ASN A 203 -3.09 -40.88 14.99
CA ASN A 203 -3.03 -41.87 16.08
C ASN A 203 -3.20 -41.28 17.48
N ASP A 204 -3.41 -39.97 17.61
CA ASP A 204 -3.53 -39.33 18.92
C ASP A 204 -4.56 -38.21 18.85
N LYS A 205 -5.72 -38.44 19.49
CA LYS A 205 -6.87 -37.54 19.43
C LYS A 205 -6.66 -36.23 20.19
N GLN A 206 -5.55 -36.09 20.94
CA GLN A 206 -5.27 -34.92 21.77
C GLN A 206 -4.11 -34.05 21.25
N SER A 207 -3.26 -34.53 20.34
CA SER A 207 -2.19 -33.70 19.76
C SER A 207 -2.63 -33.04 18.45
N LEU A 208 -2.72 -31.70 18.49
CA LEU A 208 -2.81 -30.85 17.31
C LEU A 208 -1.38 -30.53 16.85
N GLU A 209 -1.08 -30.85 15.60
CA GLU A 209 0.17 -30.44 14.96
C GLU A 209 -0.13 -29.21 14.11
N LEU A 210 0.66 -28.16 14.29
CA LEU A 210 0.51 -26.90 13.58
C LEU A 210 1.50 -26.86 12.42
N PHE A 211 1.00 -26.54 11.24
CA PHE A 211 1.80 -26.34 10.05
C PHE A 211 1.66 -24.91 9.57
N GLU A 212 2.79 -24.24 9.36
CA GLU A 212 2.82 -22.94 8.72
C GLU A 212 2.71 -23.13 7.20
N VAL A 213 1.73 -22.49 6.59
CA VAL A 213 1.44 -22.59 5.15
C VAL A 213 1.38 -21.19 4.55
N PRO A 214 2.06 -20.93 3.42
CA PRO A 214 1.95 -19.65 2.73
C PRO A 214 0.53 -19.36 2.27
N VAL A 215 0.06 -18.12 2.48
CA VAL A 215 -1.28 -17.69 2.07
C VAL A 215 -1.47 -17.85 0.55
N LYS A 216 -0.41 -17.57 -0.22
CA LYS A 216 -0.38 -17.76 -1.68
C LYS A 216 -0.63 -19.20 -2.15
N ASP A 217 -0.52 -20.19 -1.26
CA ASP A 217 -0.68 -21.60 -1.58
C ASP A 217 -2.08 -22.14 -1.21
N LEU A 218 -2.95 -21.29 -0.66
CA LEU A 218 -4.32 -21.60 -0.27
C LEU A 218 -5.32 -20.81 -1.13
N THR A 219 -6.40 -21.46 -1.56
CA THR A 219 -7.50 -20.75 -2.25
C THR A 219 -8.27 -19.88 -1.28
N PHE A 220 -9.01 -18.90 -1.78
CA PHE A 220 -9.85 -18.05 -0.96
C PHE A 220 -10.83 -18.87 -0.09
N ASP A 221 -11.51 -19.85 -0.70
CA ASP A 221 -12.41 -20.74 0.03
C ASP A 221 -11.69 -21.55 1.13
N GLN A 222 -10.45 -21.97 0.89
CA GLN A 222 -9.65 -22.65 1.91
C GLN A 222 -9.31 -21.71 3.08
N LEU A 223 -8.93 -20.47 2.79
CA LEU A 223 -8.65 -19.44 3.81
C LEU A 223 -9.89 -19.14 4.66
N GLN A 224 -11.07 -19.02 4.02
CA GLN A 224 -12.34 -18.78 4.71
C GLN A 224 -12.75 -19.91 5.65
N LEU A 225 -12.25 -21.13 5.44
CA LEU A 225 -12.51 -22.28 6.31
C LEU A 225 -11.54 -22.36 7.51
N LEU A 226 -10.48 -21.55 7.54
CA LEU A 226 -9.49 -21.60 8.61
C LEU A 226 -10.00 -20.89 9.87
N LYS A 227 -9.98 -21.64 10.97
CA LYS A 227 -9.98 -21.06 12.31
C LYS A 227 -8.55 -20.66 12.65
N LEU A 228 -8.22 -19.39 12.46
CA LEU A 228 -6.88 -18.88 12.75
C LEU A 228 -6.63 -18.76 14.26
N ALA A 229 -5.60 -19.46 14.75
CA ALA A 229 -4.86 -19.10 15.96
C ALA A 229 -3.65 -18.22 15.56
N HIS A 230 -3.41 -17.12 16.26
CA HIS A 230 -2.36 -16.16 15.91
C HIS A 230 -0.95 -16.74 16.20
N VAL A 231 -0.02 -16.71 15.23
CA VAL A 231 1.33 -17.30 15.35
C VAL A 231 2.07 -16.78 16.60
N THR A 232 1.99 -15.46 16.85
CA THR A 232 2.60 -14.83 18.03
C THR A 232 1.90 -15.16 19.34
N ALA A 233 0.59 -15.43 19.33
CA ALA A 233 -0.13 -15.87 20.53
C ALA A 233 0.29 -17.29 20.95
N MET A 234 0.88 -18.08 20.06
CA MET A 234 1.33 -19.45 20.35
C MET A 234 2.80 -19.53 20.80
N LYS A 235 3.57 -18.43 20.74
CA LYS A 235 4.86 -18.33 21.43
C LYS A 235 4.69 -18.21 22.95
N VAL A 236 3.49 -17.81 23.40
CA VAL A 236 3.08 -17.83 24.80
C VAL A 236 2.24 -19.10 24.99
N ASN A 237 2.69 -19.95 25.91
CA ASN A 237 2.18 -21.31 26.10
C ASN A 237 0.79 -21.30 26.79
N ASP A 238 -0.25 -20.74 26.15
CA ASP A 238 -1.56 -20.55 26.76
C ASP A 238 -2.58 -21.54 26.16
N HIS A 239 -2.66 -22.72 26.81
CA HIS A 239 -3.71 -23.69 26.58
C HIS A 239 -5.00 -23.25 27.28
N LYS A 240 -5.94 -22.61 26.57
CA LYS A 240 -7.35 -22.61 26.98
C LYS A 240 -8.31 -22.80 25.83
N GLU A 241 -9.27 -23.67 26.10
CA GLU A 241 -10.38 -24.11 25.25
C GLU A 241 -11.23 -22.93 24.78
N SER A 242 -11.53 -22.91 23.49
CA SER A 242 -12.49 -21.98 22.88
C SER A 242 -13.89 -22.34 23.35
N GLU A 243 -14.51 -21.45 24.12
CA GLU A 243 -15.97 -21.38 24.23
C GLU A 243 -16.55 -21.25 22.79
N GLU A 244 -17.74 -21.81 22.55
CA GLU A 244 -18.42 -21.76 21.26
C GLU A 244 -18.77 -20.31 20.91
N GLU A 245 -17.83 -19.59 20.30
CA GLU A 245 -18.05 -18.25 19.76
C GLU A 245 -19.11 -18.34 18.66
N GLU A 246 -20.19 -17.60 18.84
CA GLU A 246 -21.29 -17.46 17.87
C GLU A 246 -20.70 -17.02 16.52
N TYR A 247 -21.08 -17.71 15.43
CA TYR A 247 -20.57 -17.39 14.09
C TYR A 247 -21.12 -16.04 13.63
N ILE A 248 -20.32 -14.99 13.77
CA ILE A 248 -20.62 -13.67 13.21
C ILE A 248 -19.76 -13.50 11.95
N ALA A 249 -20.40 -13.42 10.79
CA ALA A 249 -19.73 -13.33 9.49
C ALA A 249 -18.72 -12.16 9.42
N GLU A 250 -18.99 -11.04 10.09
CA GLU A 250 -18.10 -9.87 10.11
C GLU A 250 -16.81 -10.06 10.92
N HIS A 251 -16.75 -11.10 11.75
CA HIS A 251 -15.55 -11.49 12.51
C HIS A 251 -14.72 -12.56 11.80
N GLN A 252 -15.16 -13.01 10.61
CA GLN A 252 -14.40 -13.99 9.84
C GLN A 252 -13.05 -13.40 9.39
N PRO A 253 -11.95 -14.16 9.52
CA PRO A 253 -10.66 -13.74 9.02
C PRO A 253 -10.61 -13.78 7.49
N PHE A 254 -9.53 -13.22 6.95
CA PHE A 254 -9.23 -13.23 5.51
C PHE A 254 -10.33 -12.64 4.62
N PRO A 255 -11.04 -11.56 5.00
CA PRO A 255 -12.03 -10.99 4.09
C PRO A 255 -11.34 -10.57 2.78
N SER A 256 -12.04 -10.72 1.67
CA SER A 256 -11.55 -10.20 0.40
C SER A 256 -11.58 -8.67 0.39
N LEU A 257 -10.69 -8.06 -0.37
CA LEU A 257 -10.67 -6.60 -0.56
C LEU A 257 -12.02 -6.06 -1.09
N GLN A 258 -12.69 -6.84 -1.95
CA GLN A 258 -13.99 -6.48 -2.49
C GLN A 258 -15.07 -6.42 -1.38
N GLN A 259 -15.05 -7.37 -0.45
CA GLN A 259 -15.97 -7.36 0.70
C GLN A 259 -15.77 -6.11 1.58
N LEU A 260 -14.54 -5.64 1.75
CA LEU A 260 -14.27 -4.40 2.48
C LEU A 260 -14.90 -3.18 1.80
N PHE A 261 -14.76 -3.04 0.48
CA PHE A 261 -15.38 -1.94 -0.27
C PHE A 261 -16.91 -1.93 -0.14
N GLN A 262 -17.53 -3.10 0.00
CA GLN A 262 -18.98 -3.24 0.18
C GLN A 262 -19.44 -2.98 1.61
N ALA A 263 -18.64 -3.39 2.61
CA ALA A 263 -19.07 -3.43 4.00
C ALA A 263 -18.67 -2.21 4.85
N VAL A 264 -17.52 -1.59 4.56
CA VAL A 264 -17.03 -0.43 5.33
C VAL A 264 -17.73 0.84 4.84
N PRO A 265 -18.13 1.80 5.68
CA PRO A 265 -18.80 3.02 5.23
C PRO A 265 -17.95 3.89 4.27
N ASP A 266 -18.56 4.45 3.22
CA ASP A 266 -17.89 5.20 2.12
C ASP A 266 -17.13 6.46 2.53
N HIS A 267 -17.49 7.07 3.65
CA HIS A 267 -16.82 8.26 4.15
C HIS A 267 -15.43 7.97 4.75
N VAL A 268 -15.15 6.71 5.11
CA VAL A 268 -13.86 6.29 5.69
C VAL A 268 -12.88 5.97 4.56
N GLY A 269 -11.70 6.57 4.60
CA GLY A 269 -10.65 6.29 3.63
C GLY A 269 -10.00 4.92 3.87
N PHE A 270 -9.39 4.36 2.83
CA PHE A 270 -8.55 3.16 2.94
C PHE A 270 -7.08 3.50 2.76
N ASN A 271 -6.26 3.08 3.73
CA ASN A 271 -4.82 2.92 3.57
C ASN A 271 -4.58 1.44 3.26
N ILE A 272 -4.23 1.12 2.02
CA ILE A 272 -4.06 -0.28 1.57
C ILE A 272 -2.56 -0.60 1.50
N GLU A 273 -2.03 -1.35 2.48
CA GLU A 273 -0.67 -1.88 2.41
C GLU A 273 -0.63 -3.02 1.38
N LEU A 274 0.23 -2.89 0.38
CA LEU A 274 0.52 -3.93 -0.60
C LEU A 274 1.65 -4.80 -0.03
N LYS A 275 1.25 -5.92 0.58
CA LYS A 275 2.16 -6.82 1.30
C LYS A 275 3.00 -7.62 0.31
N TRP A 276 4.31 -7.42 0.36
CA TRP A 276 5.28 -8.06 -0.52
C TRP A 276 6.43 -8.68 0.27
N LEU A 277 7.14 -9.65 -0.33
CA LEU A 277 8.28 -10.31 0.31
C LEU A 277 9.43 -9.32 0.51
N THR A 278 9.99 -9.30 1.72
CA THR A 278 11.21 -8.54 1.99
C THR A 278 12.37 -9.47 2.34
N GLN A 279 13.56 -9.17 1.81
CA GLN A 279 14.79 -9.86 2.18
C GLN A 279 15.52 -9.08 3.28
N LEU A 280 15.97 -9.80 4.31
CA LEU A 280 16.78 -9.28 5.39
C LEU A 280 18.26 -9.27 5.00
N LYS A 281 19.05 -8.41 5.65
CA LYS A 281 20.48 -8.22 5.37
C LYS A 281 21.33 -9.48 5.60
N ASP A 282 20.85 -10.42 6.42
CA ASP A 282 21.48 -11.73 6.60
C ASP A 282 21.19 -12.72 5.44
N GLY A 283 20.37 -12.31 4.47
CA GLY A 283 19.97 -13.07 3.29
C GLY A 283 18.70 -13.89 3.46
N SER A 284 18.12 -13.95 4.66
CA SER A 284 16.85 -14.62 4.91
C SER A 284 15.66 -13.83 4.34
N TRP A 285 14.58 -14.54 4.02
CA TRP A 285 13.36 -13.96 3.47
C TRP A 285 12.24 -14.01 4.50
N GLU A 286 11.43 -12.96 4.55
CA GLU A 286 10.21 -12.92 5.36
C GLU A 286 9.30 -14.13 5.07
N GLY A 287 8.76 -14.73 6.13
CA GLY A 287 7.93 -15.95 6.03
C GLY A 287 8.65 -17.18 5.49
N ASN A 288 9.99 -17.16 5.41
CA ASN A 288 10.81 -18.18 4.75
C ASN A 288 10.42 -18.44 3.27
N LEU A 289 9.84 -17.44 2.62
CA LEU A 289 9.40 -17.53 1.23
C LEU A 289 10.47 -16.96 0.30
N SER A 290 11.10 -17.81 -0.51
CA SER A 290 12.07 -17.36 -1.52
C SER A 290 11.45 -17.08 -2.90
N THR A 291 10.16 -17.37 -3.06
CA THR A 291 9.41 -17.13 -4.31
C THR A 291 8.00 -16.65 -4.00
N TYR A 292 7.50 -15.76 -4.84
CA TYR A 292 6.15 -15.21 -4.75
C TYR A 292 5.50 -15.13 -6.13
N PHE A 293 4.42 -14.36 -6.24
CA PHE A 293 3.82 -14.03 -7.53
C PHE A 293 4.74 -13.18 -8.40
N ASP A 294 4.40 -13.09 -9.68
CA ASP A 294 4.92 -12.03 -10.54
C ASP A 294 4.36 -10.67 -10.12
N MET A 295 5.20 -9.63 -10.03
CA MET A 295 4.79 -8.32 -9.53
C MET A 295 3.75 -7.64 -10.45
N ASN A 296 3.86 -7.80 -11.77
CA ASN A 296 2.87 -7.23 -12.69
C ASN A 296 1.51 -7.90 -12.49
N LEU A 297 1.47 -9.23 -12.43
CA LEU A 297 0.25 -9.98 -12.15
C LEU A 297 -0.38 -9.56 -10.81
N PHE A 298 0.43 -9.53 -9.75
CA PHE A 298 0.01 -9.17 -8.40
C PHE A 298 -0.66 -7.79 -8.35
N LEU A 299 0.02 -6.78 -8.89
CA LEU A 299 -0.48 -5.41 -8.88
C LEU A 299 -1.65 -5.23 -9.83
N ASP A 300 -1.65 -5.84 -11.01
CA ASP A 300 -2.77 -5.71 -11.95
C ASP A 300 -4.08 -6.19 -11.33
N ILE A 301 -4.06 -7.29 -10.59
CA ILE A 301 -5.26 -7.83 -9.92
C ILE A 301 -5.74 -6.87 -8.83
N ILE A 302 -4.85 -6.45 -7.91
CA ILE A 302 -5.23 -5.62 -6.77
C ILE A 302 -5.64 -4.22 -7.24
N LEU A 303 -4.88 -3.59 -8.13
CA LEU A 303 -5.18 -2.26 -8.65
C LEU A 303 -6.51 -2.25 -9.42
N LYS A 304 -6.80 -3.26 -10.24
CA LYS A 304 -8.11 -3.38 -10.90
C LYS A 304 -9.24 -3.46 -9.88
N CYS A 305 -9.09 -4.31 -8.86
CA CYS A 305 -10.07 -4.44 -7.78
C CYS A 305 -10.34 -3.06 -7.13
N VAL A 306 -9.30 -2.33 -6.76
CA VAL A 306 -9.43 -0.99 -6.14
C VAL A 306 -10.06 0.01 -7.10
N LEU A 307 -9.57 0.11 -8.34
CA LEU A 307 -10.02 1.10 -9.31
C LEU A 307 -11.50 0.90 -9.69
N GLN A 308 -11.98 -0.34 -9.69
CA GLN A 308 -13.38 -0.68 -10.01
C GLN A 308 -14.33 -0.55 -8.82
N ASN A 309 -13.87 -0.79 -7.58
CA ASN A 309 -14.75 -0.89 -6.41
C ASN A 309 -14.68 0.33 -5.47
N ALA A 310 -13.62 1.15 -5.53
CA ALA A 310 -13.45 2.26 -4.58
C ALA A 310 -14.46 3.41 -4.76
N GLY A 311 -15.06 3.57 -5.94
CA GLY A 311 -16.02 4.64 -6.21
C GLY A 311 -15.46 6.03 -5.89
N LYS A 312 -16.07 6.71 -4.90
CA LYS A 312 -15.66 8.04 -4.39
C LYS A 312 -14.78 7.97 -3.13
N ARG A 313 -14.51 6.77 -2.61
CA ARG A 313 -13.72 6.57 -1.39
C ARG A 313 -12.31 7.13 -1.58
N ARG A 314 -11.78 7.74 -0.52
CA ARG A 314 -10.37 8.16 -0.47
C ARG A 314 -9.50 6.92 -0.28
N VAL A 315 -8.56 6.69 -1.18
CA VAL A 315 -7.61 5.57 -1.08
C VAL A 315 -6.19 6.12 -1.11
N VAL A 316 -5.33 5.59 -0.26
CA VAL A 316 -3.88 5.72 -0.30
C VAL A 316 -3.30 4.32 -0.25
N PHE A 317 -2.34 4.01 -1.11
CA PHE A 317 -1.58 2.76 -1.02
C PHE A 317 -0.38 2.94 -0.10
N SER A 318 0.15 1.86 0.43
CA SER A 318 1.47 1.84 1.07
C SER A 318 2.21 0.54 0.79
N SER A 319 3.54 0.53 0.86
CA SER A 319 4.33 -0.69 0.82
C SER A 319 5.73 -0.47 1.40
N PHE A 320 6.31 -1.50 2.00
CA PHE A 320 7.74 -1.54 2.37
C PHE A 320 8.64 -1.84 1.18
N ASP A 321 8.07 -2.38 0.10
CA ASP A 321 8.83 -2.72 -1.10
C ASP A 321 8.91 -1.51 -2.04
N PRO A 322 10.12 -1.01 -2.34
CA PRO A 322 10.32 0.15 -3.19
C PRO A 322 9.91 -0.11 -4.65
N ASP A 323 10.09 -1.33 -5.17
CA ASP A 323 9.70 -1.67 -6.54
C ASP A 323 8.17 -1.66 -6.67
N ILE A 324 7.44 -2.18 -5.68
CA ILE A 324 5.98 -2.06 -5.59
C ILE A 324 5.56 -0.58 -5.60
N CYS A 325 6.24 0.28 -4.84
CA CYS A 325 5.94 1.71 -4.81
C CYS A 325 6.08 2.37 -6.19
N THR A 326 7.22 2.13 -6.86
CA THR A 326 7.48 2.59 -8.22
C THR A 326 6.43 2.05 -9.20
N MET A 327 6.13 0.76 -9.15
CA MET A 327 5.15 0.14 -10.05
C MET A 327 3.75 0.71 -9.89
N VAL A 328 3.27 0.93 -8.66
CA VAL A 328 1.96 1.54 -8.42
C VAL A 328 1.90 2.96 -8.97
N ARG A 329 2.98 3.72 -8.84
CA ARG A 329 3.09 5.08 -9.39
C ARG A 329 3.04 5.12 -10.93
N GLN A 330 3.57 4.09 -11.58
CA GLN A 330 3.64 3.98 -13.05
C GLN A 330 2.40 3.30 -13.67
N LYS A 331 1.76 2.36 -12.97
CA LYS A 331 0.62 1.58 -13.48
C LYS A 331 -0.71 2.32 -13.47
N GLN A 332 -0.89 3.29 -12.57
CA GLN A 332 -2.14 4.02 -12.43
C GLN A 332 -1.90 5.49 -12.07
N ASN A 333 -2.92 6.31 -12.30
CA ASN A 333 -2.87 7.76 -12.20
C ASN A 333 -3.91 8.36 -11.23
N LYS A 334 -4.61 7.54 -10.46
CA LYS A 334 -5.73 7.98 -9.62
C LYS A 334 -5.36 8.12 -8.15
N TYR A 335 -4.71 7.13 -7.54
CA TYR A 335 -4.47 7.10 -6.10
C TYR A 335 -2.98 7.29 -5.76
N PRO A 336 -2.67 7.99 -4.66
CA PRO A 336 -1.32 8.14 -4.15
C PRO A 336 -0.79 6.85 -3.48
N ILE A 337 0.52 6.79 -3.28
CA ILE A 337 1.20 5.76 -2.48
C ILE A 337 2.21 6.37 -1.50
N LEU A 338 2.29 5.80 -0.30
CA LEU A 338 3.26 6.11 0.75
C LEU A 338 4.33 4.99 0.81
N PHE A 339 5.60 5.35 0.90
CA PHE A 339 6.66 4.37 1.14
C PHE A 339 6.81 4.09 2.64
N LEU A 340 6.61 2.84 3.06
CA LEU A 340 6.77 2.41 4.44
C LEU A 340 8.26 2.25 4.76
N THR A 341 8.70 2.77 5.91
CA THR A 341 10.09 2.62 6.36
C THR A 341 10.16 2.33 7.84
N GLN A 342 10.99 1.36 8.21
CA GLN A 342 11.35 1.07 9.60
C GLN A 342 12.47 2.00 10.12
N GLY A 343 13.12 2.75 9.22
CA GLY A 343 14.27 3.57 9.57
C GLY A 343 15.42 2.75 10.19
N VAL A 344 16.17 3.37 11.09
CA VAL A 344 17.15 2.66 11.92
C VAL A 344 16.45 2.17 13.18
N SER A 345 16.30 0.86 13.31
CA SER A 345 15.55 0.22 14.40
C SER A 345 16.43 -0.75 15.19
N GLU A 346 16.19 -0.82 16.50
CA GLU A 346 16.74 -1.87 17.36
C GLU A 346 15.81 -3.09 17.46
N ILE A 347 14.54 -2.91 17.08
CA ILE A 347 13.46 -3.91 17.15
C ILE A 347 13.44 -4.77 15.89
N TYR A 348 13.61 -4.15 14.72
CA TYR A 348 13.53 -4.81 13.42
C TYR A 348 14.90 -5.05 12.80
N PRO A 349 15.14 -6.22 12.19
CA PRO A 349 16.39 -6.50 11.50
C PRO A 349 16.58 -5.61 10.27
N ASP A 350 17.84 -5.31 9.94
CA ASP A 350 18.20 -4.55 8.74
C ASP A 350 17.65 -5.21 7.47
N LEU A 351 17.08 -4.40 6.58
CA LEU A 351 16.64 -4.83 5.25
C LEU A 351 17.83 -4.88 4.27
N MET A 352 17.78 -5.84 3.34
CA MET A 352 18.82 -6.03 2.33
C MET A 352 18.87 -4.84 1.36
N ASP A 353 17.71 -4.38 0.89
CA ASP A 353 17.59 -3.28 -0.06
C ASP A 353 18.07 -1.96 0.56
N PHE A 354 18.99 -1.28 -0.12
CA PHE A 354 19.57 -0.01 0.34
C PHE A 354 18.53 1.11 0.46
N ARG A 355 17.49 1.10 -0.39
CA ARG A 355 16.40 2.08 -0.42
C ARG A 355 15.58 2.08 0.87
N CYS A 356 15.62 0.99 1.63
CA CYS A 356 14.79 0.80 2.83
C CYS A 356 15.55 1.04 4.16
N ARG A 357 16.88 1.24 4.13
CA ARG A 357 17.73 1.13 5.34
C ARG A 357 17.65 2.29 6.34
N THR A 358 17.29 3.48 5.89
CA THR A 358 17.22 4.67 6.77
C THR A 358 16.07 5.57 6.34
N THR A 359 15.53 6.34 7.29
CA THR A 359 14.47 7.32 6.99
C THR A 359 14.93 8.38 5.99
N SER A 360 16.19 8.85 6.05
CA SER A 360 16.71 9.84 5.08
C SER A 360 16.79 9.29 3.65
N ILE A 361 17.16 8.01 3.49
CA ILE A 361 17.10 7.35 2.18
C ILE A 361 15.65 7.22 1.71
N ALA A 362 14.74 6.80 2.58
CA ALA A 362 13.32 6.68 2.26
C ALA A 362 12.69 8.01 1.80
N ILE A 363 13.05 9.12 2.45
CA ILE A 363 12.67 10.48 2.01
C ILE A 363 13.21 10.78 0.61
N SER A 364 14.47 10.46 0.36
CA SER A 364 15.13 10.74 -0.92
C SER A 364 14.54 9.90 -2.06
N PHE A 365 14.24 8.63 -1.80
CA PHE A 365 13.57 7.73 -2.73
C PHE A 365 12.12 8.15 -3.01
N ALA A 366 11.34 8.46 -1.96
CA ALA A 366 9.96 8.92 -2.14
C ALA A 366 9.89 10.22 -2.96
N GLN A 367 10.90 11.08 -2.82
CA GLN A 367 11.03 12.29 -3.63
C GLN A 367 11.43 11.97 -5.09
N SER A 368 12.36 11.03 -5.32
CA SER A 368 12.81 10.67 -6.68
C SER A 368 11.72 10.01 -7.50
N GLU A 369 10.95 9.12 -6.88
CA GLU A 369 9.86 8.37 -7.52
C GLU A 369 8.54 9.14 -7.58
N ASP A 370 8.53 10.42 -7.16
CA ASP A 370 7.34 11.25 -7.11
C ASP A 370 6.17 10.56 -6.35
N LEU A 371 6.47 9.97 -5.18
CA LEU A 371 5.46 9.37 -4.30
C LEU A 371 4.75 10.45 -3.48
N LEU A 372 3.64 10.11 -2.82
CA LEU A 372 2.94 11.06 -1.94
C LEU A 372 3.80 11.44 -0.73
N GLY A 373 4.53 10.47 -0.19
CA GLY A 373 5.27 10.63 1.05
C GLY A 373 5.77 9.32 1.63
N ILE A 374 6.09 9.37 2.92
CA ILE A 374 6.58 8.21 3.68
C ILE A 374 5.63 7.90 4.84
N SER A 375 5.65 6.65 5.28
CA SER A 375 5.04 6.19 6.53
C SER A 375 6.13 5.54 7.38
N ALA A 376 6.61 6.27 8.38
CA ALA A 376 7.81 5.91 9.13
C ALA A 376 7.49 5.30 10.49
N ASN A 377 8.32 4.35 10.93
CA ASN A 377 8.19 3.77 12.26
C ASN A 377 8.47 4.82 13.35
N ILE A 378 7.66 4.79 14.39
CA ILE A 378 7.73 5.73 15.50
C ILE A 378 9.05 5.64 16.28
N GLU A 379 9.70 4.47 16.36
CA GLU A 379 10.96 4.29 17.08
C GLU A 379 12.04 5.25 16.53
N ASP A 380 12.23 5.27 15.21
CA ASP A 380 13.21 6.15 14.57
C ASP A 380 12.75 7.62 14.59
N LEU A 381 11.44 7.87 14.37
CA LEU A 381 10.91 9.23 14.41
C LEU A 381 11.04 9.90 15.78
N LEU A 382 10.85 9.17 16.88
CA LEU A 382 11.04 9.73 18.22
C LEU A 382 12.51 10.06 18.51
N LYS A 383 13.45 9.27 17.98
CA LYS A 383 14.89 9.55 18.04
C LYS A 383 15.26 10.77 17.17
N ASN A 384 14.56 10.97 16.04
CA ASN A 384 14.88 11.95 15.02
C ASN A 384 13.65 12.73 14.50
N MET A 385 13.00 13.50 15.38
CA MET A 385 11.75 14.23 15.05
C MET A 385 11.88 15.27 13.92
N ASP A 386 13.10 15.68 13.56
CA ASP A 386 13.32 16.64 12.49
C ASP A 386 13.09 16.04 11.10
N TYR A 387 13.07 14.70 10.95
CA TYR A 387 12.69 14.03 9.69
C TYR A 387 11.28 14.42 9.23
N ILE A 388 10.36 14.71 10.15
CA ILE A 388 9.00 15.18 9.80
C ILE A 388 9.09 16.48 8.99
N LYS A 389 9.85 17.46 9.50
CA LYS A 389 10.03 18.75 8.84
C LYS A 389 10.86 18.62 7.57
N GLU A 390 11.87 17.76 7.57
CA GLU A 390 12.70 17.51 6.39
C GLU A 390 11.86 16.98 5.22
N ALA A 391 11.08 15.93 5.44
CA ALA A 391 10.19 15.35 4.44
C ALA A 391 9.15 16.37 3.94
N GLN A 392 8.52 17.09 4.86
CA GLN A 392 7.53 18.13 4.51
C GLN A 392 8.15 19.28 3.71
N SER A 393 9.40 19.67 4.00
CA SER A 393 10.12 20.69 3.20
C SER A 393 10.39 20.25 1.77
N LYS A 394 10.41 18.93 1.53
CA LYS A 394 10.53 18.28 0.22
C LYS A 394 9.18 18.02 -0.46
N GLY A 395 8.08 18.51 0.14
CA GLY A 395 6.72 18.35 -0.39
C GLY A 395 6.10 16.97 -0.13
N LEU A 396 6.66 16.20 0.80
CA LEU A 396 6.17 14.86 1.15
C LEU A 396 5.24 14.91 2.36
N VAL A 397 4.24 14.04 2.33
CA VAL A 397 3.37 13.74 3.48
C VAL A 397 4.08 12.75 4.41
N VAL A 398 3.88 12.90 5.73
CA VAL A 398 4.50 11.99 6.71
C VAL A 398 3.44 11.32 7.58
N PHE A 399 3.34 10.00 7.44
CA PHE A 399 2.58 9.15 8.33
C PHE A 399 3.52 8.49 9.35
N CYS A 400 2.98 8.08 10.48
CA CYS A 400 3.71 7.40 11.55
C CYS A 400 2.97 6.13 11.97
N TRP A 401 3.69 5.03 12.15
CA TRP A 401 3.15 3.74 12.59
C TRP A 401 4.05 3.08 13.64
N GLY A 402 3.57 2.00 14.27
CA GLY A 402 4.32 1.17 15.22
C GLY A 402 3.75 1.22 16.64
N ASP A 403 4.11 0.25 17.47
CA ASP A 403 3.44 0.01 18.76
C ASP A 403 3.40 1.22 19.70
N ASP A 404 4.45 2.05 19.71
CA ASP A 404 4.53 3.24 20.57
C ASP A 404 3.53 4.34 20.19
N THR A 405 2.89 4.25 19.01
CA THR A 405 1.78 5.15 18.62
C THR A 405 0.53 4.92 19.48
N ASN A 406 0.40 3.75 20.12
CA ASN A 406 -0.66 3.47 21.08
C ASN A 406 -0.54 4.32 22.37
N ASN A 407 0.62 4.93 22.62
CA ASN A 407 0.82 5.87 23.73
C ASN A 407 0.32 7.28 23.37
N HIS A 408 -0.64 7.80 24.14
CA HIS A 408 -1.22 9.14 23.93
C HIS A 408 -0.20 10.27 23.91
N GLU A 409 0.80 10.23 24.78
CA GLU A 409 1.79 11.28 24.90
C GLU A 409 2.72 11.31 23.68
N ASN A 410 3.06 10.14 23.15
CA ASN A 410 3.76 10.05 21.87
C ASN A 410 2.92 10.61 20.72
N ARG A 411 1.62 10.28 20.65
CA ARG A 411 0.72 10.89 19.64
C ARG A 411 0.65 12.41 19.78
N ARG A 412 0.61 12.95 21.01
CA ARG A 412 0.63 14.41 21.25
C ARG A 412 1.90 15.04 20.69
N LYS A 413 3.07 14.49 21.01
CA LYS A 413 4.37 14.99 20.50
C LYS A 413 4.45 14.99 18.98
N LEU A 414 3.94 13.94 18.33
CA LEU A 414 3.90 13.86 16.86
C LEU A 414 2.98 14.94 16.25
N ARG A 415 1.80 15.17 16.85
CA ARG A 415 0.87 16.23 16.43
C ARG A 415 1.47 17.63 16.59
N GLU A 416 2.17 17.89 17.69
CA GLU A 416 2.88 19.16 17.93
C GLU A 416 4.00 19.41 16.90
N ARG A 417 4.60 18.35 16.36
CA ARG A 417 5.58 18.41 15.27
C ARG A 417 4.95 18.51 13.88
N GLY A 418 3.62 18.44 13.78
CA GLY A 418 2.88 18.62 12.53
C GLY A 418 2.81 17.39 11.64
N ILE A 419 2.87 16.17 12.22
CA ILE A 419 2.69 14.91 11.48
C ILE A 419 1.35 14.91 10.71
N ASP A 420 1.30 14.33 9.51
CA ASP A 420 0.09 14.34 8.67
C ASP A 420 -0.89 13.22 9.02
N GLY A 421 -0.38 12.05 9.44
CA GLY A 421 -1.19 10.91 9.84
C GLY A 421 -0.52 10.06 10.92
N ILE A 422 -1.31 9.47 11.81
CA ILE A 422 -0.85 8.51 12.82
C ILE A 422 -1.70 7.25 12.70
N ILE A 423 -1.03 6.13 12.48
CA ILE A 423 -1.59 4.78 12.40
C ILE A 423 -1.37 4.12 13.76
N TYR A 424 -2.46 3.76 14.44
CA TYR A 424 -2.40 3.14 15.77
C TYR A 424 -3.59 2.20 16.01
N ASP A 425 -3.42 1.28 16.95
CA ASP A 425 -4.47 0.33 17.34
C ASP A 425 -5.51 1.01 18.25
N LYS A 426 -6.58 0.28 18.60
CA LYS A 426 -7.46 0.65 19.71
C LYS A 426 -8.05 2.07 19.65
N ILE A 427 -8.33 2.56 18.44
CA ILE A 427 -8.96 3.87 18.24
C ILE A 427 -10.28 4.07 19.01
N GLY A 428 -10.93 2.98 19.46
CA GLY A 428 -12.14 3.00 20.28
C GLY A 428 -11.94 3.00 21.81
N ASP A 429 -10.72 2.84 22.33
CA ASP A 429 -10.47 2.83 23.80
C ASP A 429 -10.39 4.26 24.38
N ASP A 430 -10.14 5.27 23.53
CA ASP A 430 -10.08 6.67 23.93
C ASP A 430 -11.51 7.21 24.10
N GLN A 431 -11.89 7.65 25.32
CA GLN A 431 -13.22 8.21 25.64
C GLN A 431 -13.59 9.52 24.91
N LEU A 432 -12.88 9.87 23.85
CA LEU A 432 -13.16 11.05 23.04
C LEU A 432 -13.78 10.57 21.73
N GLU A 433 -15.10 10.76 21.60
CA GLU A 433 -15.78 10.76 20.30
C GLU A 433 -15.22 11.93 19.47
N GLN A 434 -13.99 11.80 18.95
CA GLN A 434 -13.48 12.73 17.96
C GLN A 434 -14.22 12.42 16.66
N PRO A 435 -15.00 13.36 16.11
CA PRO A 435 -15.74 13.10 14.89
C PRO A 435 -14.77 12.89 13.73
N ASN A 436 -15.07 11.92 12.86
CA ASN A 436 -14.32 11.68 11.64
C ASN A 436 -14.15 12.99 10.86
N ILE A 437 -12.90 13.39 10.64
CA ILE A 437 -12.55 14.69 10.04
C ILE A 437 -13.17 14.90 8.66
N PHE A 438 -13.35 13.84 7.87
CA PHE A 438 -13.97 13.95 6.55
C PHE A 438 -15.45 14.26 6.63
N LYS A 439 -16.17 13.69 7.61
CA LYS A 439 -17.57 14.06 7.87
C LYS A 439 -17.68 15.50 8.32
N VAL A 440 -16.79 15.94 9.21
CA VAL A 440 -16.79 17.32 9.70
C VAL A 440 -16.58 18.29 8.53
N GLU A 441 -15.59 18.03 7.67
CA GLU A 441 -15.32 18.85 6.49
C GLU A 441 -16.49 18.88 5.49
N GLU A 442 -17.14 17.74 5.24
CA GLU A 442 -18.29 17.66 4.35
C GLU A 442 -19.49 18.46 4.90
N GLN A 443 -19.75 18.37 6.20
CA GLN A 443 -20.79 19.18 6.85
C GLN A 443 -20.51 20.68 6.80
N VAL A 444 -19.25 21.09 6.98
CA VAL A 444 -18.84 22.50 6.87
C VAL A 444 -19.01 22.99 5.43
N SER A 445 -18.53 22.23 4.45
CA SER A 445 -18.65 22.59 3.03
C SER A 445 -20.12 22.70 2.59
N LEU A 446 -21.00 21.77 3.03
CA LEU A 446 -22.43 21.84 2.76
C LEU A 446 -23.06 23.09 3.38
N LYS A 447 -22.67 23.49 4.60
CA LYS A 447 -23.16 24.72 5.24
C LYS A 447 -22.70 25.99 4.53
N GLU A 448 -21.50 26.00 3.95
CA GLU A 448 -20.98 27.13 3.17
C GLU A 448 -21.69 27.28 1.81
N VAL A 449 -22.13 26.16 1.22
CA VAL A 449 -22.81 26.14 -0.10
C VAL A 449 -24.31 26.42 0.02
N ILE A 450 -24.93 26.20 1.18
CA ILE A 450 -26.35 26.50 1.42
C ILE A 450 -26.46 27.90 2.03
N PRO A 451 -27.03 28.91 1.33
CA PRO A 451 -27.26 30.23 1.90
C PRO A 451 -28.11 30.16 3.18
N GLU A 452 -27.84 31.00 4.18
CA GLU A 452 -28.67 31.09 5.39
C GLU A 452 -30.16 31.30 5.07
N GLU A 453 -30.47 31.93 3.94
CA GLU A 453 -31.82 32.16 3.44
C GLU A 453 -32.54 30.86 3.07
N THR A 454 -31.83 29.87 2.52
CA THR A 454 -32.38 28.56 2.16
C THR A 454 -32.62 27.67 3.39
N LEU A 455 -31.80 27.82 4.44
CA LEU A 455 -32.00 27.18 5.73
C LEU A 455 -33.17 27.80 6.51
N LYS A 456 -33.41 29.11 6.36
CA LYS A 456 -34.55 29.82 6.95
C LYS A 456 -35.86 29.61 6.15
N SER A 457 -35.78 29.34 4.85
CA SER A 457 -36.96 29.07 4.00
C SER A 457 -37.49 27.64 4.11
N CYS A 458 -36.76 26.72 4.75
CA CYS A 458 -37.22 25.35 5.04
C CYS A 458 -37.86 25.24 6.44
N ALA A 459 -38.52 26.30 6.90
CA ALA A 459 -39.58 26.16 7.89
C ALA A 459 -40.79 25.58 7.15
N CYS A 460 -40.87 24.25 7.05
CA CYS A 460 -42.12 23.61 6.68
C CYS A 460 -43.13 24.00 7.77
N SER A 461 -44.02 24.91 7.39
CA SER A 461 -45.10 25.45 8.18
C SER A 461 -45.87 24.33 8.86
N THR A 462 -46.06 24.44 10.16
CA THR A 462 -47.13 23.79 10.91
C THR A 462 -48.48 24.28 10.37
N TYR A 463 -48.93 23.72 9.25
CA TYR A 463 -50.34 23.78 8.87
C TYR A 463 -51.11 22.79 9.73
N SER A 464 -51.60 23.29 10.85
CA SER A 464 -52.73 22.71 11.56
C SER A 464 -53.96 22.80 10.65
N ILE A 465 -54.37 21.70 10.03
CA ILE A 465 -55.70 21.61 9.43
C ILE A 465 -56.66 21.17 10.55
N PRO A 466 -57.63 22.00 10.97
CA PRO A 466 -58.65 21.55 11.90
C PRO A 466 -59.69 20.73 11.13
N CYS A 467 -59.79 19.43 11.42
CA CYS A 467 -60.90 18.62 10.92
C CYS A 467 -61.92 18.43 12.04
N SER A 468 -62.94 19.29 12.05
CA SER A 468 -64.13 19.14 12.86
C SER A 468 -65.10 18.14 12.22
N SER A 469 -65.39 17.09 12.98
CA SER A 469 -66.71 16.47 13.16
C SER A 469 -67.34 15.60 12.05
N VAL A 470 -67.47 14.31 12.42
CA VAL A 470 -68.55 13.31 12.10
C VAL A 470 -68.60 12.76 10.66
N LEU A 471 -68.82 11.47 10.32
CA LEU A 471 -69.38 10.25 10.95
C LEU A 471 -68.64 9.01 10.39
N CYS A 472 -68.44 7.97 11.20
CA CYS A 472 -68.37 6.58 10.73
C CYS A 472 -69.80 6.07 10.45
N PRO A 473 -70.00 5.22 9.44
CA PRO A 473 -70.11 3.76 9.67
C PRO A 473 -69.34 2.98 8.60
N GLY A 474 -68.77 1.80 8.80
CA GLY A 474 -69.15 0.66 9.62
C GLY A 474 -69.12 -0.58 8.72
N THR A 475 -68.25 -1.54 9.05
CA THR A 475 -68.34 -3.01 8.81
C THR A 475 -68.65 -3.58 7.41
N GLY A 476 -67.86 -4.53 6.94
CA GLY A 476 -68.27 -5.48 5.89
C GLY A 476 -67.17 -6.37 5.35
N GLU A 477 -67.30 -7.67 5.61
CA GLU A 477 -66.42 -8.80 5.28
C GLU A 477 -66.15 -9.09 3.79
N ALA A 478 -65.05 -9.83 3.57
CA ALA A 478 -64.82 -10.95 2.66
C ALA A 478 -65.19 -10.87 1.16
N GLY A 479 -64.25 -11.31 0.31
CA GLY A 479 -64.56 -11.73 -1.06
C GLY A 479 -63.35 -11.90 -1.97
N SER A 480 -62.86 -13.12 -2.07
CA SER A 480 -62.02 -13.63 -3.17
C SER A 480 -62.64 -13.40 -4.54
N THR A 481 -61.84 -13.14 -5.57
CA THR A 481 -61.98 -13.77 -6.91
C THR A 481 -60.79 -13.44 -7.80
N GLU A 482 -60.35 -14.46 -8.53
CA GLU A 482 -59.38 -14.43 -9.62
C GLU A 482 -59.91 -13.69 -10.86
N SER A 483 -58.98 -13.43 -11.78
CA SER A 483 -59.04 -13.72 -13.22
C SER A 483 -58.88 -12.55 -14.21
N ASP A 484 -57.81 -12.72 -14.98
CA ASP A 484 -57.67 -12.62 -16.43
C ASP A 484 -57.59 -11.28 -17.20
N SER A 485 -56.43 -11.16 -17.86
CA SER A 485 -56.23 -10.93 -19.30
C SER A 485 -56.59 -9.58 -19.92
N GLY A 486 -55.72 -9.09 -20.82
CA GLY A 486 -56.13 -8.08 -21.79
C GLY A 486 -55.04 -7.17 -22.32
N LEU A 487 -54.36 -7.65 -23.36
CA LEU A 487 -53.56 -6.92 -24.35
C LEU A 487 -54.11 -5.54 -24.79
N SER A 488 -53.17 -4.63 -25.07
CA SER A 488 -52.98 -3.91 -26.36
C SER A 488 -53.01 -2.38 -26.36
N SER A 489 -51.96 -1.83 -26.99
CA SER A 489 -51.88 -0.64 -27.86
C SER A 489 -52.06 0.75 -27.22
N SER A 490 -51.01 1.57 -27.21
CA SER A 490 -50.46 2.27 -28.39
C SER A 490 -49.04 2.77 -28.13
#